data_AF-X0ZCK3-F1
#
_entry.id   AF-X0ZCK3-F1
#
_cell.length_a   1.000
_cell.length_b   1.000
_cell.length_c   1.000
_cell.angle_alpha   90.00
_cell.angle_beta   90.00
_cell.angle_gamma   90.00
#
_symmetry.space_group_name_H-M   'P 1'
#
loop_
_entity.id
_entity.type
_entity.pdbx_description
1 polymer ?
#
loop_
_entity_poly.entity_id
_entity_poly.type
_entity_poly.pdbx_seq_one_letter_code
_entity_poly.pdbx_strand_id
1 'polypeptide(L)'
;MELFDYEEIVKTTLEKDNTANEKEALIEIFRRLRPSEPPTERNTRQLIYRLLLDPKRYDLAKVGRYKINRKLNFGDRILGKIVAEDIVDPGNKKIIVKAEEKINQKTFSAIINSGIEKVKVLNSENETVTVFNEKDEAFMPIVDKLSEGINEGIIDTTVVEDIINPKTGEVICSTGSKLTNALLYKIKEYKEKIKTKKGPSLTREDIVASLRYLVNLYRGIGYIDDIDHLGNRRVKTVGELLQDQFYIGLSRMERVIRERMTIQPDVSAITPQALINARPLLATIRQFFGSSQLSQFMDQTNPLSEITHKRRLSALGPGGLTRERAGFEVRDVHHTHYGRICPIETP
;
A
#
# COMPACT_ATOMS: atom_id res chain seq x y z
N MET A 1 -10.75 -21.24 -2.20
CA MET A 1 -11.23 -21.67 -0.88
C MET A 1 -10.10 -21.81 0.14
N GLU A 2 -9.01 -22.50 -0.18
CA GLU A 2 -7.85 -22.66 0.73
C GLU A 2 -7.29 -21.33 1.28
N LEU A 3 -7.24 -20.28 0.45
CA LEU A 3 -6.79 -18.95 0.85
C LEU A 3 -7.56 -18.36 2.04
N PHE A 4 -8.78 -18.82 2.28
CA PHE A 4 -9.65 -18.37 3.37
C PHE A 4 -9.99 -19.52 4.32
N ASP A 5 -9.18 -20.59 4.37
CA ASP A 5 -9.43 -21.76 5.24
C ASP A 5 -10.85 -22.33 5.14
N TYR A 6 -11.44 -22.28 3.95
CA TYR A 6 -12.80 -22.73 3.66
C TYR A 6 -13.93 -22.01 4.42
N GLU A 7 -13.72 -20.75 4.79
CA GLU A 7 -14.74 -19.88 5.42
C GLU A 7 -16.08 -19.87 4.65
N GLU A 8 -17.17 -20.03 5.38
CA GLU A 8 -18.52 -20.18 4.83
C GLU A 8 -18.99 -18.95 4.05
N ILE A 9 -18.70 -17.74 4.55
CA ILE A 9 -19.10 -16.48 3.90
C ILE A 9 -18.48 -16.37 2.50
N VAL A 10 -17.23 -16.82 2.35
CA VAL A 10 -16.54 -16.85 1.07
C VAL A 10 -17.17 -17.90 0.15
N LYS A 11 -17.56 -19.07 0.70
CA LYS A 11 -18.29 -20.09 -0.05
C LYS A 11 -19.62 -19.55 -0.61
N THR A 12 -20.44 -18.92 0.23
CA THR A 12 -21.73 -18.34 -0.20
C THR A 12 -21.53 -17.22 -1.22
N THR A 13 -20.45 -16.45 -1.11
CA THR A 13 -20.12 -15.40 -2.09
C THR A 13 -19.73 -16.01 -3.44
N LEU A 14 -18.95 -17.10 -3.44
CA LEU A 14 -18.58 -17.82 -4.66
C LEU A 14 -19.76 -18.53 -5.31
N GLU A 15 -20.71 -19.05 -4.54
CA GLU A 15 -21.96 -19.64 -5.07
C GLU A 15 -22.83 -18.61 -5.79
N LYS A 16 -22.73 -17.33 -5.42
CA LYS A 16 -23.43 -16.21 -6.08
C LYS A 16 -22.62 -15.56 -7.21
N ASP A 17 -21.35 -15.94 -7.37
CA ASP A 17 -20.52 -15.41 -8.45
C ASP A 17 -20.94 -16.05 -9.78
N ASN A 18 -21.24 -15.20 -10.76
CA ASN A 18 -21.67 -15.63 -12.08
C ASN A 18 -20.49 -16.01 -12.99
N THR A 19 -19.25 -15.77 -12.55
CA THR A 19 -18.04 -16.03 -13.34
C THR A 19 -17.42 -17.37 -12.97
N ALA A 20 -17.04 -18.17 -13.97
CA ALA A 20 -16.50 -19.51 -13.75
C ALA A 20 -14.97 -19.59 -13.93
N ASN A 21 -14.36 -18.59 -14.57
CA ASN A 21 -12.94 -18.57 -14.87
C ASN A 21 -12.34 -17.16 -14.79
N GLU A 22 -11.01 -17.09 -14.73
CA GLU A 22 -10.26 -15.82 -14.63
C GLU A 22 -10.59 -14.87 -15.79
N LYS A 23 -10.78 -15.39 -17.00
CA LYS A 23 -11.05 -14.58 -18.19
C LYS A 23 -12.41 -13.88 -18.10
N GLU A 24 -13.44 -14.58 -17.69
CA GLU A 24 -14.78 -14.03 -17.46
C GLU A 24 -14.77 -12.99 -16.34
N ALA A 25 -14.10 -13.28 -15.22
CA ALA A 25 -13.94 -12.35 -14.11
C ALA A 25 -13.25 -11.05 -14.55
N LEU A 26 -12.17 -11.16 -15.33
CA LEU A 26 -11.48 -10.00 -15.92
C LEU A 26 -12.43 -9.18 -16.80
N ILE A 27 -13.13 -9.84 -17.73
CA ILE A 27 -14.07 -9.17 -18.64
C ILE A 27 -15.15 -8.42 -17.85
N GLU A 28 -15.70 -9.03 -16.80
CA GLU A 28 -16.73 -8.43 -15.96
C GLU A 28 -16.21 -7.21 -15.18
N ILE A 29 -15.00 -7.29 -14.61
CA ILE A 29 -14.33 -6.15 -13.98
C ILE A 29 -14.13 -5.02 -14.99
N PHE A 30 -13.70 -5.34 -16.20
CA PHE A 30 -13.47 -4.33 -17.24
C PHE A 30 -14.76 -3.60 -17.63
N ARG A 31 -15.86 -4.34 -17.83
CA ARG A 31 -17.16 -3.75 -18.18
C ARG A 31 -17.63 -2.75 -17.13
N ARG A 32 -17.39 -3.02 -15.84
CA ARG A 32 -17.75 -2.10 -14.75
C ARG A 32 -16.88 -0.85 -14.72
N LEU A 33 -15.59 -0.99 -15.01
CA LEU A 33 -14.65 0.14 -15.02
C LEU A 33 -14.78 1.00 -16.27
N ARG A 34 -15.05 0.38 -17.43
CA ARG A 34 -15.10 1.01 -18.75
C ARG A 34 -16.25 0.41 -19.57
N PRO A 35 -17.49 0.81 -19.31
CA PRO A 35 -18.67 0.20 -19.96
C PRO A 35 -18.71 0.45 -21.47
N SER A 36 -18.07 1.52 -21.95
CA SER A 36 -18.10 1.92 -23.37
C SER A 36 -17.04 1.25 -24.24
N GLU A 37 -16.03 0.59 -23.66
CA GLU A 37 -14.94 -0.05 -24.40
C GLU A 37 -15.14 -1.57 -24.46
N PRO A 38 -14.85 -2.24 -25.59
CA PRO A 38 -14.96 -3.69 -25.67
C PRO A 38 -13.91 -4.36 -24.76
N PRO A 39 -14.32 -5.27 -23.87
CA PRO A 39 -13.40 -5.91 -22.94
C PRO A 39 -12.53 -6.94 -23.67
N THR A 40 -11.21 -6.84 -23.48
CA THR A 40 -10.26 -7.89 -23.86
C THR A 40 -9.47 -8.32 -22.64
N GLU A 41 -9.14 -9.61 -22.57
CA GLU A 41 -8.41 -10.16 -21.41
C GLU A 41 -7.06 -9.45 -21.20
N ARG A 42 -6.30 -9.27 -22.28
CA ARG A 42 -4.99 -8.60 -22.24
C ARG A 42 -5.08 -7.17 -21.74
N ASN A 43 -6.02 -6.37 -22.27
CA ASN A 43 -6.17 -4.97 -21.86
C ASN A 43 -6.63 -4.87 -20.41
N THR A 44 -7.50 -5.78 -19.97
CA THR A 44 -7.98 -5.82 -18.59
C THR A 44 -6.86 -6.15 -17.61
N ARG A 45 -6.08 -7.20 -17.87
CA ARG A 45 -4.94 -7.56 -17.01
C ARG A 45 -3.98 -6.39 -16.87
N GLN A 46 -3.70 -5.70 -17.97
CA GLN A 46 -2.85 -4.52 -17.98
C GLN A 46 -3.47 -3.32 -17.23
N LEU A 47 -4.77 -3.11 -17.35
CA LEU A 47 -5.50 -2.06 -16.64
C LEU A 47 -5.43 -2.30 -15.12
N ILE A 48 -5.77 -3.50 -14.64
CA ILE A 48 -5.74 -3.84 -13.22
C ILE A 48 -4.33 -3.69 -12.65
N TYR A 49 -3.32 -4.19 -13.38
CA TYR A 49 -1.92 -4.02 -12.97
C TYR A 49 -1.56 -2.54 -12.81
N ARG A 50 -1.87 -1.71 -13.79
CA ARG A 50 -1.61 -0.25 -13.75
C ARG A 50 -2.38 0.49 -12.67
N LEU A 51 -3.54 -0.01 -12.25
CA LEU A 51 -4.37 0.64 -11.24
C LEU A 51 -3.88 0.38 -9.82
N LEU A 52 -3.42 -0.84 -9.52
CA LEU A 52 -3.15 -1.25 -8.14
C LEU A 52 -1.70 -1.68 -7.87
N LEU A 53 -1.04 -2.30 -8.86
CA LEU A 53 0.22 -3.00 -8.66
C LEU A 53 1.43 -2.25 -9.22
N ASP A 54 1.20 -1.34 -10.18
CA ASP A 54 2.25 -0.56 -10.85
C ASP A 54 2.83 0.52 -9.90
N PRO A 55 4.11 0.42 -9.53
CA PRO A 55 4.77 1.35 -8.60
C PRO A 55 4.88 2.78 -9.12
N LYS A 56 4.77 3.01 -10.44
CA LYS A 56 4.78 4.37 -11.00
C LYS A 56 3.43 5.07 -10.85
N ARG A 57 2.35 4.31 -10.68
CA ARG A 57 0.97 4.82 -10.66
C ARG A 57 0.33 4.72 -9.29
N TYR A 58 0.73 3.73 -8.51
CA TYR A 58 0.18 3.46 -7.19
C TYR A 58 1.31 3.45 -6.14
N ASP A 59 1.32 4.47 -5.29
CA ASP A 59 2.31 4.67 -4.23
C ASP A 59 1.60 4.95 -2.90
N LEU A 60 1.71 4.02 -1.95
CA LEU A 60 1.21 4.18 -0.58
C LEU A 60 2.08 5.13 0.25
N ALA A 61 3.25 5.49 -0.25
CA ALA A 61 4.37 6.06 0.49
C ALA A 61 4.77 5.19 1.69
N LYS A 62 5.83 5.62 2.40
CA LYS A 62 6.29 4.95 3.62
C LYS A 62 5.20 4.89 4.70
N VAL A 63 4.40 5.96 4.80
CA VAL A 63 3.36 6.09 5.83
C VAL A 63 2.19 5.15 5.55
N GLY A 64 1.72 5.04 4.31
CA GLY A 64 0.61 4.14 3.96
C GLY A 64 1.02 2.68 4.13
N ARG A 65 2.23 2.29 3.71
CA ARG A 65 2.77 0.95 3.94
C ARG A 65 2.85 0.62 5.44
N TYR A 66 3.39 1.53 6.26
CA TYR A 66 3.41 1.39 7.70
C TYR A 66 2.00 1.20 8.31
N LYS A 67 1.02 1.98 7.84
CA LYS A 67 -0.37 1.92 8.32
C LYS A 67 -1.04 0.59 7.99
N ILE A 68 -0.90 0.10 6.76
CA ILE A 68 -1.44 -1.20 6.34
C ILE A 68 -0.81 -2.32 7.16
N ASN A 69 0.52 -2.33 7.30
CA ASN A 69 1.23 -3.37 8.05
C ASN A 69 0.86 -3.35 9.54
N ARG A 70 0.63 -2.18 10.12
CA ARG A 70 0.12 -2.04 11.49
C ARG A 70 -1.31 -2.55 11.61
N LYS A 71 -2.20 -2.22 10.67
CA LYS A 71 -3.60 -2.65 10.70
C LYS A 71 -3.74 -4.17 10.57
N LEU A 72 -2.94 -4.77 9.68
CA LEU A 72 -2.93 -6.22 9.42
C LEU A 72 -2.08 -7.01 10.42
N ASN A 73 -1.54 -6.36 11.45
CA ASN A 73 -0.66 -6.99 12.42
C ASN A 73 -1.32 -8.23 13.03
N PHE A 74 -0.54 -9.31 13.11
CA PHE A 74 -1.03 -10.59 13.60
C PHE A 74 -1.29 -10.55 15.11
N GLY A 75 -0.39 -9.93 15.88
CA GLY A 75 -0.48 -9.86 17.34
C GLY A 75 -1.71 -9.11 17.82
N ASP A 76 -2.03 -7.98 17.20
CA ASP A 76 -3.22 -7.17 17.55
C ASP A 76 -4.54 -7.95 17.44
N ARG A 77 -4.58 -9.03 16.65
CA ARG A 77 -5.77 -9.86 16.45
C ARG A 77 -5.85 -11.06 17.39
N ILE A 78 -4.72 -11.65 17.77
CA ILE A 78 -4.68 -12.92 18.52
C ILE A 78 -4.36 -12.76 20.01
N LEU A 79 -3.69 -11.67 20.43
CA LEU A 79 -3.32 -11.47 21.82
C LEU A 79 -4.56 -11.41 22.72
N GLY A 80 -4.53 -12.19 23.81
CA GLY A 80 -5.64 -12.30 24.76
C GLY A 80 -6.82 -13.16 24.30
N LYS A 81 -6.82 -13.66 23.05
CA LYS A 81 -7.84 -14.58 22.55
C LYS A 81 -7.59 -16.02 23.02
N ILE A 82 -8.66 -16.81 23.05
CA ILE A 82 -8.63 -18.22 23.41
C ILE A 82 -8.36 -19.03 22.15
N VAL A 83 -7.46 -20.00 22.24
CA VAL A 83 -7.10 -20.90 21.16
C VAL A 83 -8.18 -21.96 20.95
N ALA A 84 -8.56 -22.22 19.70
CA ALA A 84 -9.56 -23.25 19.38
C ALA A 84 -8.93 -24.65 19.21
N GLU A 85 -7.72 -24.72 18.67
CA GLU A 85 -6.99 -25.97 18.38
C GLU A 85 -5.54 -25.87 18.87
N ASP A 86 -4.97 -26.97 19.37
CA ASP A 86 -3.58 -27.02 19.83
C ASP A 86 -2.61 -26.39 18.82
N ILE A 87 -1.86 -25.39 19.26
CA ILE A 87 -0.86 -24.72 18.43
C ILE A 87 0.43 -25.50 18.56
N VAL A 88 0.81 -26.19 17.49
CA VAL A 88 2.01 -27.02 17.43
C VAL A 88 3.08 -26.33 16.59
N ASP A 89 4.30 -26.31 17.11
CA ASP A 89 5.48 -25.84 16.39
C ASP A 89 5.82 -26.82 15.24
N PRO A 90 5.89 -26.34 13.98
CA PRO A 90 6.21 -27.20 12.83
C PRO A 90 7.58 -27.89 12.91
N GLY A 91 8.56 -27.28 13.60
CA GLY A 91 9.95 -27.76 13.60
C GLY A 91 10.19 -28.90 14.59
N ASN A 92 9.71 -28.76 15.82
CA ASN A 92 9.97 -29.71 16.91
C ASN A 92 8.72 -30.52 17.32
N LYS A 93 7.55 -30.26 16.71
CA LYS A 93 6.25 -30.87 17.03
C LYS A 93 5.81 -30.70 18.49
N LYS A 94 6.35 -29.70 19.20
CA LYS A 94 5.96 -29.39 20.57
C LYS A 94 4.73 -28.49 20.55
N ILE A 95 3.80 -28.78 21.46
CA ILE A 95 2.63 -27.92 21.71
C ILE A 95 3.13 -26.62 22.38
N ILE A 96 2.90 -25.49 21.73
CA ILE A 96 3.21 -24.16 22.25
C ILE A 96 2.09 -23.69 23.18
N VAL A 97 0.83 -23.89 22.75
CA VAL A 97 -0.38 -23.50 23.46
C VAL A 97 -1.42 -24.60 23.27
N LYS A 98 -2.08 -25.03 24.34
CA LYS A 98 -3.17 -26.01 24.23
C LYS A 98 -4.47 -25.32 23.82
N ALA A 99 -5.38 -26.09 23.25
CA ALA A 99 -6.76 -25.67 23.04
C ALA A 99 -7.37 -25.16 24.35
N GLU A 100 -8.24 -24.15 24.23
CA GLU A 100 -8.91 -23.46 25.34
C GLU A 100 -8.00 -22.59 26.23
N GLU A 101 -6.69 -22.51 25.95
CA GLU A 101 -5.80 -21.58 26.64
C GLU A 101 -5.78 -20.19 25.98
N LYS A 102 -5.50 -19.16 26.78
CA LYS A 102 -5.34 -17.78 26.28
C LYS A 102 -3.92 -17.53 25.76
N ILE A 103 -3.83 -16.78 24.66
CA ILE A 103 -2.56 -16.35 24.10
C ILE A 103 -2.02 -15.16 24.91
N ASN A 104 -0.93 -15.39 25.62
CA ASN A 104 -0.16 -14.39 26.37
C ASN A 104 1.04 -13.90 25.55
N GLN A 105 1.71 -12.84 26.00
CA GLN A 105 2.88 -12.30 25.29
C GLN A 105 4.00 -13.33 25.08
N LYS A 106 4.25 -14.19 26.07
CA LYS A 106 5.28 -15.25 25.97
C LYS A 106 4.93 -16.30 24.92
N THR A 107 3.69 -16.76 24.91
CA THR A 107 3.23 -17.76 23.93
C THR A 107 3.16 -17.15 22.54
N PHE A 108 2.75 -15.89 22.42
CA PHE A 108 2.81 -15.13 21.17
C PHE A 108 4.24 -15.07 20.60
N SER A 109 5.25 -14.73 21.41
CA SER A 109 6.64 -14.74 20.95
C SER A 109 7.10 -16.11 20.45
N ALA A 110 6.67 -17.20 21.12
CA ALA A 110 6.95 -18.56 20.66
C ALA A 110 6.27 -18.86 19.31
N ILE A 111 5.01 -18.46 19.12
CA ILE A 111 4.27 -18.60 17.86
C ILE A 111 5.01 -17.89 16.71
N ILE A 112 5.44 -16.64 16.92
CA ILE A 112 6.17 -15.88 15.90
C ILE A 112 7.51 -16.54 15.56
N ASN A 113 8.27 -16.97 16.56
CA ASN A 113 9.58 -17.61 16.35
C ASN A 113 9.47 -18.97 15.64
N SER A 114 8.38 -19.71 15.86
CA SER A 114 8.11 -20.98 15.18
C SER A 114 7.67 -20.81 13.72
N GLY A 115 7.43 -19.57 13.26
CA GLY A 115 7.08 -19.29 11.86
C GLY A 115 5.68 -19.73 11.44
N ILE A 116 4.77 -19.96 12.40
CA ILE A 116 3.40 -20.40 12.14
C ILE A 116 2.66 -19.40 11.24
N GLU A 117 1.99 -19.94 10.22
CA GLU A 117 1.31 -19.16 9.18
C GLU A 117 -0.12 -18.77 9.53
N LYS A 118 -0.81 -19.56 10.35
CA LYS A 118 -2.18 -19.30 10.78
C LYS A 118 -2.46 -19.90 12.16
N VAL A 119 -3.35 -19.28 12.91
CA VAL A 119 -3.82 -19.74 14.22
C VAL A 119 -5.34 -19.67 14.23
N LYS A 120 -5.98 -20.70 14.79
CA LYS A 120 -7.42 -20.72 15.02
C LYS A 120 -7.74 -20.29 16.44
N VAL A 121 -8.59 -19.28 16.57
CA VAL A 121 -9.00 -18.72 17.85
C VAL A 121 -10.52 -18.71 17.96
N LEU A 122 -11.03 -18.69 19.18
CA LEU A 122 -12.46 -18.55 19.46
C LEU A 122 -12.86 -17.07 19.45
N ASN A 123 -13.97 -16.76 18.79
CA ASN A 123 -14.62 -15.46 18.90
C ASN A 123 -15.48 -15.36 20.19
N SER A 124 -16.21 -14.25 20.35
CA SER A 124 -17.10 -14.05 21.51
C SER A 124 -18.29 -15.01 21.56
N GLU A 125 -18.62 -15.66 20.45
CA GLU A 125 -19.73 -16.61 20.31
C GLU A 125 -19.24 -18.08 20.34
N ASN A 126 -17.97 -18.32 20.69
CA ASN A 126 -17.30 -19.62 20.65
C ASN A 126 -17.23 -20.27 19.27
N GLU A 127 -17.36 -19.49 18.19
CA GLU A 127 -17.06 -19.95 16.84
C GLU A 127 -15.54 -19.94 16.60
N THR A 128 -15.05 -20.94 15.89
CA THR A 128 -13.66 -21.02 15.45
C THR A 128 -13.42 -20.09 14.28
N VAL A 129 -12.41 -19.22 14.40
CA VAL A 129 -12.02 -18.26 13.36
C VAL A 129 -10.53 -18.38 13.07
N THR A 130 -10.19 -18.45 11.78
CA THR A 130 -8.80 -18.57 11.34
C THR A 130 -8.15 -17.20 11.14
N VAL A 131 -7.11 -16.92 11.93
CA VAL A 131 -6.31 -15.71 11.80
C VAL A 131 -4.97 -16.04 11.15
N PHE A 132 -4.70 -15.43 10.00
CA PHE A 132 -3.45 -15.59 9.26
C PHE A 132 -2.38 -14.61 9.72
N ASN A 133 -1.14 -15.10 9.79
CA ASN A 133 0.07 -14.32 10.04
C ASN A 133 0.56 -13.68 8.73
N GLU A 134 0.06 -12.48 8.48
CA GLU A 134 0.34 -11.74 7.25
C GLU A 134 1.76 -11.15 7.30
N LYS A 135 2.69 -11.75 6.56
CA LYS A 135 4.09 -11.32 6.51
C LYS A 135 4.25 -10.05 5.67
N ASP A 136 5.19 -9.19 6.05
CA ASP A 136 5.59 -8.01 5.28
C ASP A 136 6.58 -8.36 4.15
N GLU A 137 6.28 -9.44 3.44
CA GLU A 137 7.13 -10.06 2.44
C GLU A 137 6.27 -10.45 1.24
N ALA A 138 6.80 -10.29 0.03
CA ALA A 138 6.14 -10.70 -1.20
C ALA A 138 7.13 -11.28 -2.21
N PHE A 139 6.65 -12.21 -3.03
CA PHE A 139 7.39 -12.73 -4.17
C PHE A 139 7.21 -11.78 -5.37
N MET A 140 8.26 -11.03 -5.67
CA MET A 140 8.25 -10.01 -6.71
C MET A 140 8.98 -10.53 -7.96
N PRO A 141 8.38 -10.39 -9.16
CA PRO A 141 9.02 -10.79 -10.40
C PRO A 141 10.10 -9.79 -10.80
N ILE A 142 11.32 -10.26 -11.07
CA ILE A 142 12.47 -9.40 -11.44
C ILE A 142 12.21 -8.65 -12.74
N VAL A 143 11.55 -9.32 -13.69
CA VAL A 143 11.20 -8.76 -14.99
C VAL A 143 9.71 -8.46 -14.98
N ASP A 144 9.35 -7.23 -15.35
CA ASP A 144 7.95 -6.91 -15.59
C ASP A 144 7.51 -7.59 -16.88
N LYS A 145 6.48 -8.43 -16.77
CA LYS A 145 5.90 -9.17 -17.91
C LYS A 145 5.36 -8.24 -19.00
N LEU A 146 5.07 -6.98 -18.69
CA LEU A 146 4.48 -6.02 -19.61
C LEU A 146 5.51 -5.19 -20.38
N SER A 147 6.66 -4.87 -19.77
CA SER A 147 7.68 -4.02 -20.37
C SER A 147 8.97 -4.75 -20.75
N GLU A 148 9.10 -6.05 -20.43
CA GLU A 148 10.29 -6.91 -20.65
C GLU A 148 11.59 -6.41 -19.97
N GLY A 149 11.55 -5.21 -19.39
CA GLY A 149 12.58 -4.61 -18.55
C GLY A 149 12.49 -5.04 -17.08
N ILE A 150 13.46 -4.58 -16.29
CA ILE A 150 13.49 -4.80 -14.84
C ILE A 150 12.27 -4.15 -14.20
N ASN A 151 11.66 -4.86 -13.26
CA ASN A 151 10.58 -4.35 -12.44
C ASN A 151 11.11 -3.27 -11.50
N GLU A 152 10.83 -2.01 -11.83
CA GLU A 152 11.28 -0.86 -11.05
C GLU A 152 10.71 -0.83 -9.62
N GLY A 153 9.59 -1.51 -9.37
CA GLY A 153 8.97 -1.57 -8.03
C GLY A 153 9.77 -2.37 -7.00
N ILE A 154 10.78 -3.11 -7.46
CA ILE A 154 11.69 -3.89 -6.61
C ILE A 154 12.93 -3.08 -6.25
N ILE A 155 13.22 -2.01 -6.99
CA ILE A 155 14.38 -1.16 -6.71
C ILE A 155 14.23 -0.55 -5.31
N ASP A 156 15.34 -0.51 -4.57
CA ASP A 156 15.40 -0.04 -3.17
C ASP A 156 14.63 -0.87 -2.14
N THR A 157 14.00 -1.97 -2.55
CA THR A 157 13.42 -2.94 -1.60
C THR A 157 14.50 -3.80 -0.96
N THR A 158 14.21 -4.28 0.24
CA THR A 158 15.12 -5.11 1.03
C THR A 158 14.90 -6.58 0.72
N VAL A 159 15.99 -7.31 0.48
CA VAL A 159 15.96 -8.76 0.28
C VAL A 159 15.75 -9.47 1.61
N VAL A 160 14.85 -10.46 1.61
CA VAL A 160 14.47 -11.24 2.80
C VAL A 160 15.33 -12.50 2.97
N GLU A 161 15.84 -13.04 1.86
CA GLU A 161 16.58 -14.31 1.83
C GLU A 161 17.88 -14.14 1.05
N ASP A 162 18.93 -14.86 1.46
CA ASP A 162 20.20 -14.83 0.75
C ASP A 162 20.03 -15.33 -0.69
N ILE A 163 20.49 -14.52 -1.65
CA ILE A 163 20.45 -14.86 -3.06
C ILE A 163 21.78 -15.48 -3.43
N ILE A 164 21.80 -16.81 -3.53
CA ILE A 164 22.98 -17.58 -3.87
C ILE A 164 23.00 -17.84 -5.38
N ASN A 165 24.17 -17.71 -5.99
CA ASN A 165 24.40 -18.13 -7.36
C ASN A 165 24.36 -19.67 -7.41
N PRO A 166 23.41 -20.28 -8.16
CA PRO A 166 23.29 -21.74 -8.22
C PRO A 166 24.51 -22.43 -8.86
N LYS A 167 25.33 -21.70 -9.64
CA LYS A 167 26.51 -22.27 -10.32
C LYS A 167 27.80 -22.16 -9.52
N THR A 168 28.02 -21.05 -8.80
CA THR A 168 29.27 -20.81 -8.06
C THR A 168 29.12 -21.02 -6.55
N GLY A 169 27.89 -21.10 -6.04
CA GLY A 169 27.63 -21.14 -4.60
C GLY A 169 27.89 -19.81 -3.88
N GLU A 170 28.25 -18.75 -4.61
CA GLU A 170 28.53 -17.45 -4.03
C GLU A 170 27.24 -16.69 -3.67
N VAL A 171 27.25 -16.00 -2.53
CA VAL A 171 26.15 -15.12 -2.13
C VAL A 171 26.22 -13.83 -2.94
N ILE A 172 25.30 -13.66 -3.90
CA ILE A 172 25.17 -12.45 -4.73
C ILE A 172 24.68 -11.27 -3.88
N CYS A 173 23.73 -11.56 -2.98
CA CYS A 173 23.11 -10.56 -2.12
C CYS A 173 22.73 -11.22 -0.79
N SER A 174 23.19 -10.64 0.32
CA SER A 174 22.80 -11.07 1.66
C SER A 174 21.45 -10.48 2.07
N THR A 175 20.80 -11.16 3.00
CA THR A 175 19.58 -10.73 3.68
C THR A 175 19.77 -9.35 4.28
N GLY A 176 18.79 -8.46 4.08
CA GLY A 176 18.85 -7.08 4.57
C GLY A 176 19.46 -6.06 3.60
N SER A 177 20.12 -6.51 2.53
CA SER A 177 20.66 -5.62 1.50
C SER A 177 19.56 -5.02 0.62
N LYS A 178 19.77 -3.79 0.12
CA LYS A 178 18.87 -3.13 -0.84
C LYS A 178 19.17 -3.56 -2.26
N LEU A 179 18.11 -3.79 -3.04
CA LEU A 179 18.24 -4.15 -4.45
C LEU A 179 18.56 -2.90 -5.30
N THR A 180 19.71 -2.94 -5.95
CA THR A 180 20.13 -1.96 -6.96
C THR A 180 19.92 -2.51 -8.36
N ASN A 181 19.83 -1.63 -9.36
CA ASN A 181 19.70 -2.04 -10.77
C ASN A 181 20.80 -3.01 -11.19
N ALA A 182 22.05 -2.75 -10.79
CA ALA A 182 23.18 -3.62 -11.11
C ALA A 182 23.03 -5.03 -10.53
N LEU A 183 22.50 -5.17 -9.31
CA LEU A 183 22.22 -6.47 -8.70
C LEU A 183 21.07 -7.18 -9.42
N LEU A 184 20.00 -6.47 -9.79
CA LEU A 184 18.85 -7.05 -10.47
C LEU A 184 19.23 -7.63 -11.84
N TYR A 185 20.13 -6.97 -12.59
CA TYR A 185 20.66 -7.54 -13.84
C TYR A 185 21.40 -8.87 -13.63
N LYS A 186 22.21 -8.97 -12.56
CA LYS A 186 22.91 -10.22 -12.21
C LYS A 186 21.93 -11.32 -11.80
N ILE A 187 20.90 -10.99 -11.02
CA ILE A 187 19.96 -11.99 -10.49
C ILE A 187 18.97 -12.45 -11.57
N LYS A 188 18.63 -11.59 -12.54
CA LYS A 188 17.75 -11.90 -13.67
C LYS A 188 18.17 -13.16 -14.43
N GLU A 189 19.46 -13.47 -14.49
CA GLU A 189 19.98 -14.66 -15.18
C GLU A 189 19.67 -15.98 -14.47
N TYR A 190 19.36 -15.94 -13.16
CA TYR A 190 19.27 -17.15 -12.33
C TYR A 190 17.89 -17.39 -11.72
N LYS A 191 17.14 -16.32 -11.41
CA LYS A 191 15.81 -16.41 -10.80
C LYS A 191 14.82 -15.52 -11.52
N GLU A 192 13.58 -15.98 -11.66
CA GLU A 192 12.50 -15.15 -12.20
C GLU A 192 11.84 -14.27 -11.13
N LYS A 193 11.81 -14.75 -9.88
CA LYS A 193 11.16 -14.09 -8.74
C LYS A 193 12.08 -14.08 -7.53
N ILE A 194 12.00 -13.00 -6.75
CA ILE A 194 12.74 -12.81 -5.51
C ILE A 194 11.75 -12.51 -4.39
N LYS A 195 12.04 -13.02 -3.19
CA LYS A 195 11.31 -12.64 -1.99
C LYS A 195 11.90 -11.36 -1.40
N THR A 196 11.08 -10.32 -1.32
CA THR A 196 11.50 -8.99 -0.87
C THR A 196 10.50 -8.45 0.14
N LYS A 197 10.92 -7.49 0.95
CA LYS A 197 9.98 -6.69 1.73
C LYS A 197 9.03 -5.95 0.80
N LYS A 198 7.76 -5.85 1.20
CA LYS A 198 6.75 -5.19 0.38
C LYS A 198 7.12 -3.73 0.14
N GLY A 199 7.06 -3.33 -1.13
CA GLY A 199 7.36 -1.98 -1.57
C GLY A 199 6.23 -0.97 -1.29
N PRO A 200 6.36 0.24 -1.84
CA PRO A 200 5.33 1.28 -1.74
C PRO A 200 4.04 0.95 -2.53
N SER A 201 4.11 0.15 -3.58
CA SER A 201 2.91 -0.30 -4.31
C SER A 201 2.18 -1.43 -3.59
N LEU A 202 0.89 -1.61 -3.88
CA LEU A 202 0.11 -2.69 -3.29
C LEU A 202 0.55 -4.05 -3.88
N THR A 203 0.59 -5.08 -3.05
CA THR A 203 0.85 -6.46 -3.53
C THR A 203 -0.41 -7.31 -3.51
N ARG A 204 -0.39 -8.46 -4.19
CA ARG A 204 -1.54 -9.38 -4.21
C ARG A 204 -1.83 -9.94 -2.81
N GLU A 205 -0.77 -10.18 -2.05
CA GLU A 205 -0.81 -10.62 -0.66
C GLU A 205 -1.52 -9.58 0.23
N ASP A 206 -1.30 -8.27 -0.01
CA ASP A 206 -2.00 -7.22 0.74
C ASP A 206 -3.51 -7.23 0.50
N ILE A 207 -3.93 -7.49 -0.75
CA ILE A 207 -5.36 -7.58 -1.11
C ILE A 207 -6.00 -8.77 -0.39
N VAL A 208 -5.37 -9.94 -0.45
CA VAL A 208 -5.86 -11.15 0.23
C VAL A 208 -5.90 -10.93 1.74
N ALA A 209 -4.84 -10.36 2.32
CA ALA A 209 -4.76 -10.03 3.74
C ALA A 209 -5.87 -9.06 4.18
N SER A 210 -6.17 -8.06 3.36
CA SER A 210 -7.25 -7.10 3.62
C SER A 210 -8.62 -7.78 3.61
N LEU A 211 -8.88 -8.66 2.65
CA LEU A 211 -10.12 -9.45 2.60
C LEU A 211 -10.25 -10.40 3.79
N ARG A 212 -9.16 -11.08 4.18
CA ARG A 212 -9.12 -11.92 5.39
C ARG A 212 -9.39 -11.11 6.65
N TYR A 213 -8.88 -9.88 6.74
CA TYR A 213 -9.17 -8.99 7.87
C TYR A 213 -10.65 -8.62 7.92
N LEU A 214 -11.28 -8.35 6.77
CA LEU A 214 -12.72 -8.06 6.71
C LEU A 214 -13.58 -9.25 7.16
N VAL A 215 -13.23 -10.48 6.75
CA VAL A 215 -13.92 -11.69 7.23
C VAL A 215 -13.74 -11.86 8.73
N ASN A 216 -12.52 -11.67 9.24
CA ASN A 216 -12.26 -11.71 10.69
C ASN A 216 -13.09 -10.66 11.44
N LEU A 217 -13.20 -9.44 10.90
CA LEU A 217 -13.97 -8.37 11.50
C LEU A 217 -15.46 -8.72 11.58
N TYR A 218 -16.01 -9.32 10.52
CA TYR A 218 -17.39 -9.84 10.53
C TYR A 218 -17.60 -10.90 11.62
N ARG A 219 -16.60 -11.76 11.86
CA ARG A 219 -16.61 -12.77 12.94
C ARG A 219 -16.26 -12.21 14.33
N GLY A 220 -16.14 -10.89 14.49
CA GLY A 220 -15.86 -10.23 15.77
C GLY A 220 -14.38 -10.23 16.19
N ILE A 221 -13.45 -10.47 15.26
CA ILE A 221 -12.01 -10.41 15.50
C ILE A 221 -11.38 -9.23 14.76
N GLY A 222 -10.81 -8.31 15.53
CA GLY A 222 -10.20 -7.08 15.02
C GLY A 222 -10.86 -5.86 15.64
N TYR A 223 -10.62 -4.69 15.04
CA TYR A 223 -11.20 -3.43 15.48
C TYR A 223 -11.62 -2.58 14.28
N ILE A 224 -12.66 -1.77 14.46
CA ILE A 224 -13.10 -0.78 13.47
C ILE A 224 -12.25 0.48 13.63
N ASP A 225 -11.93 1.14 12.52
CA ASP A 225 -11.13 2.36 12.54
C ASP A 225 -12.01 3.59 12.77
N ASP A 226 -11.56 4.46 13.66
CA ASP A 226 -12.12 5.79 13.86
C ASP A 226 -11.46 6.77 12.88
N ILE A 227 -12.28 7.40 12.03
CA ILE A 227 -11.84 8.32 10.97
C ILE A 227 -11.37 9.66 11.55
N ASP A 228 -11.87 10.04 12.72
CA ASP A 228 -11.64 11.36 13.32
C ASP A 228 -10.44 11.37 14.28
N HIS A 229 -10.05 10.20 14.77
CA HIS A 229 -8.84 10.01 15.54
C HIS A 229 -7.61 10.60 14.82
N LEU A 230 -6.89 11.54 15.45
CA LEU A 230 -5.74 12.22 14.82
C LEU A 230 -4.62 11.29 14.38
N GLY A 231 -4.53 10.09 14.95
CA GLY A 231 -3.63 9.05 14.45
C GLY A 231 -3.91 8.65 12.98
N ASN A 232 -5.14 8.81 12.50
CA ASN A 232 -5.57 8.48 11.13
C ASN A 232 -5.68 9.72 10.23
N ARG A 233 -5.52 10.92 10.79
CA ARG A 233 -5.41 12.17 10.05
C ARG A 233 -3.94 12.57 9.94
N ARG A 234 -3.54 13.10 8.78
CA ARG A 234 -2.15 13.48 8.53
C ARG A 234 -2.07 14.90 8.01
N VAL A 235 -1.16 15.68 8.58
CA VAL A 235 -0.83 17.01 8.08
C VAL A 235 0.11 16.86 6.88
N LYS A 236 -0.27 17.42 5.73
CA LYS A 236 0.64 17.63 4.59
C LYS A 236 1.23 19.02 4.69
N THR A 237 2.57 19.12 4.67
CA THR A 237 3.26 20.41 4.67
C THR A 237 3.41 20.96 3.26
N VAL A 238 3.80 22.24 3.13
CA VAL A 238 4.04 22.87 1.82
C VAL A 238 5.08 22.11 0.99
N GLY A 239 6.10 21.54 1.61
CA GLY A 239 7.14 20.79 0.91
C GLY A 239 6.59 19.54 0.24
N GLU A 240 5.72 18.80 0.92
CA GLU A 240 5.10 17.59 0.36
C GLU A 240 4.10 17.93 -0.74
N LEU A 241 3.28 18.96 -0.55
CA LEU A 241 2.35 19.42 -1.58
C LEU A 241 3.09 19.89 -2.84
N LEU A 242 4.21 20.60 -2.67
CA LEU A 242 5.04 21.05 -3.76
C LEU A 242 5.75 19.86 -4.45
N GLN A 243 6.23 18.88 -3.68
CA GLN A 243 6.81 17.65 -4.23
C GLN A 243 5.80 16.89 -5.10
N ASP A 244 4.55 16.75 -4.65
CA ASP A 244 3.47 16.11 -5.42
C ASP A 244 3.25 16.84 -6.77
N GLN A 245 3.18 18.18 -6.76
CA GLN A 245 3.03 18.97 -7.99
C GLN A 245 4.26 18.93 -8.90
N PHE A 246 5.45 18.90 -8.30
CA PHE A 246 6.71 18.77 -9.01
C PHE A 246 6.81 17.42 -9.71
N TYR A 247 6.41 16.34 -9.04
CA TYR A 247 6.35 14.99 -9.59
C TYR A 247 5.40 14.92 -10.80
N ILE A 248 4.20 15.50 -10.69
CA ILE A 248 3.26 15.61 -11.82
C ILE A 248 3.89 16.36 -13.00
N GLY A 249 4.61 17.46 -12.72
CA GLY A 249 5.33 18.23 -13.74
C GLY A 249 6.42 17.42 -14.44
N LEU A 250 7.22 16.66 -13.68
CA LEU A 250 8.24 15.77 -14.20
C LEU A 250 7.65 14.62 -15.03
N SER A 251 6.57 14.00 -14.57
CA SER A 251 5.91 12.91 -15.31
C SER A 251 5.38 13.40 -16.69
N ARG A 252 4.83 14.62 -16.74
CA ARG A 252 4.46 15.26 -18.02
C ARG A 252 5.68 15.51 -18.90
N MET A 253 6.79 15.96 -18.32
CA MET A 253 8.04 16.19 -19.05
C MET A 253 8.64 14.89 -19.59
N GLU A 254 8.61 13.81 -18.81
CA GLU A 254 9.06 12.47 -19.22
C GLU A 254 8.30 12.01 -20.46
N ARG A 255 6.98 12.20 -20.50
CA ARG A 255 6.16 11.86 -21.66
C ARG A 255 6.60 12.64 -22.91
N VAL A 256 6.82 13.95 -22.79
CA VAL A 256 7.28 14.79 -23.91
C VAL A 256 8.67 14.36 -24.38
N ILE A 257 9.58 14.05 -23.46
CA ILE A 257 10.92 13.55 -23.78
C ILE A 257 10.82 12.22 -24.54
N ARG A 258 9.97 11.30 -24.08
CA ARG A 258 9.75 10.00 -24.74
C ARG A 258 9.19 10.16 -26.15
N GLU A 259 8.17 11.01 -26.32
CA GLU A 259 7.59 11.32 -27.63
C GLU A 259 8.63 11.93 -28.59
N ARG A 260 9.47 12.87 -28.12
CA ARG A 260 10.55 13.47 -28.92
C ARG A 260 11.63 12.46 -29.32
N MET A 261 12.02 11.57 -28.41
CA MET A 261 13.00 10.51 -28.72
C MET A 261 12.50 9.55 -29.80
N THR A 262 11.19 9.29 -29.89
CA THR A 262 10.61 8.43 -30.94
C THR A 262 10.56 9.12 -32.32
N ILE A 263 10.36 10.44 -32.35
CA ILE A 263 10.21 11.19 -33.61
C ILE A 263 11.56 11.47 -34.28
N GLN A 264 12.63 11.63 -33.50
CA GLN A 264 13.94 12.00 -34.05
C GLN A 264 14.69 10.78 -34.63
N PRO A 265 15.04 10.79 -35.93
CA PRO A 265 15.66 9.65 -36.59
C PRO A 265 17.17 9.50 -36.30
N ASP A 266 17.88 10.60 -36.01
CA ASP A 266 19.35 10.59 -35.85
C ASP A 266 19.78 10.56 -34.38
N VAL A 267 19.94 9.37 -33.81
CA VAL A 267 20.31 9.16 -32.40
C VAL A 267 21.68 9.76 -32.03
N SER A 268 22.62 9.86 -32.99
CA SER A 268 24.00 10.32 -32.75
C SER A 268 24.14 11.83 -32.57
N ALA A 269 23.17 12.63 -33.03
CA ALA A 269 23.21 14.10 -32.95
C ALA A 269 22.37 14.67 -31.79
N ILE A 270 21.68 13.82 -31.03
CA ILE A 270 20.75 14.26 -29.99
C ILE A 270 21.51 14.64 -28.72
N THR A 271 21.35 15.90 -28.29
CA THR A 271 21.80 16.36 -26.97
C THR A 271 20.65 16.31 -25.95
N PRO A 272 20.91 15.98 -24.68
CA PRO A 272 19.85 15.96 -23.64
C PRO A 272 19.10 17.30 -23.52
N GLN A 273 19.79 18.42 -23.75
CA GLN A 273 19.20 19.75 -23.70
C GLN A 273 18.12 19.97 -24.77
N ALA A 274 18.25 19.34 -25.95
CA ALA A 274 17.23 19.43 -27.01
C ALA A 274 15.94 18.66 -26.66
N LEU A 275 16.04 17.61 -25.84
CA LEU A 275 14.91 16.80 -25.42
C LEU A 275 14.13 17.43 -24.26
N ILE A 276 14.82 18.11 -23.34
CA ILE A 276 14.24 18.65 -22.11
C ILE A 276 13.46 19.95 -22.39
N ASN A 277 12.21 19.98 -21.95
CA ASN A 277 11.37 21.19 -21.96
C ASN A 277 10.86 21.49 -20.55
N ALA A 278 11.34 22.58 -19.95
CA ALA A 278 10.96 22.99 -18.60
C ALA A 278 9.58 23.67 -18.49
N ARG A 279 8.95 24.07 -19.61
CA ARG A 279 7.69 24.82 -19.58
C ARG A 279 6.55 24.11 -18.84
N PRO A 280 6.30 22.79 -19.01
CA PRO A 280 5.25 22.09 -18.29
C PRO A 280 5.45 22.11 -16.77
N LEU A 281 6.70 21.98 -16.31
CA LEU A 281 7.06 22.01 -14.90
C LEU A 281 6.88 23.40 -14.29
N LEU A 282 7.32 24.45 -14.99
CA LEU A 282 7.11 25.82 -14.53
C LEU A 282 5.62 26.18 -14.46
N ALA A 283 4.82 25.67 -15.40
CA ALA A 283 3.38 25.89 -15.41
C ALA A 283 2.69 25.24 -14.20
N THR A 284 3.04 24.00 -13.83
CA THR A 284 2.45 23.34 -12.65
C THR A 284 2.80 24.07 -11.35
N ILE A 285 4.04 24.52 -11.20
CA ILE A 285 4.48 25.27 -10.02
C ILE A 285 3.77 26.63 -9.94
N ARG A 286 3.69 27.37 -11.05
CA ARG A 286 2.96 28.65 -11.09
C ARG A 286 1.48 28.48 -10.77
N GLN A 287 0.86 27.43 -11.30
CA GLN A 287 -0.54 27.11 -11.00
C GLN A 287 -0.73 26.81 -9.50
N PHE A 288 0.17 26.06 -8.89
CA PHE A 288 0.12 25.75 -7.46
C PHE A 288 0.14 27.01 -6.60
N PHE A 289 1.13 27.91 -6.78
CA PHE A 289 1.20 29.13 -5.96
C PHE A 289 0.14 30.18 -6.32
N GLY A 290 -0.29 30.23 -7.59
CA GLY A 290 -1.21 31.26 -8.07
C GLY A 290 -2.70 30.94 -7.87
N SER A 291 -3.09 29.67 -7.86
CA SER A 291 -4.51 29.26 -7.89
C SER A 291 -4.92 28.22 -6.84
N SER A 292 -3.96 27.69 -6.06
CA SER A 292 -4.29 26.71 -5.01
C SER A 292 -5.08 27.38 -3.89
N GLN A 293 -6.15 26.71 -3.43
CA GLN A 293 -6.94 27.14 -2.26
C GLN A 293 -6.10 27.24 -0.97
N LEU A 294 -4.99 26.51 -0.91
CA LEU A 294 -4.07 26.49 0.23
C LEU A 294 -2.99 27.59 0.14
N SER A 295 -2.81 28.22 -1.03
CA SER A 295 -1.91 29.37 -1.21
C SER A 295 -2.71 30.65 -1.06
N GLN A 296 -2.79 31.15 0.17
CA GLN A 296 -3.63 32.29 0.55
C GLN A 296 -2.79 33.57 0.75
N PHE A 297 -3.42 34.73 0.53
CA PHE A 297 -2.80 36.00 0.91
C PHE A 297 -2.65 36.07 2.43
N MET A 298 -1.45 36.41 2.88
CA MET A 298 -1.13 36.44 4.31
C MET A 298 -1.90 37.56 5.02
N ASP A 299 -2.63 37.23 6.08
CA ASP A 299 -3.16 38.22 7.02
C ASP A 299 -1.99 38.88 7.78
N GLN A 300 -1.86 40.19 7.57
CA GLN A 300 -0.78 41.05 8.11
C GLN A 300 -1.34 42.19 8.96
N THR A 301 -2.56 42.05 9.50
CA THR A 301 -3.18 43.08 10.35
C THR A 301 -2.36 43.36 11.61
N ASN A 302 -1.80 42.33 12.24
CA ASN A 302 -0.88 42.43 13.37
C ASN A 302 0.04 41.18 13.44
N PRO A 303 1.10 41.19 14.27
CA PRO A 303 2.03 40.07 14.37
C PRO A 303 1.38 38.75 14.83
N LEU A 304 0.32 38.81 15.64
CA LEU A 304 -0.39 37.62 16.10
C LEU A 304 -1.17 36.98 14.95
N SER A 305 -1.90 37.77 14.15
CA SER A 305 -2.62 37.31 12.96
C SER A 305 -1.66 36.62 11.98
N GLU A 306 -0.45 37.16 11.78
CA GLU A 306 0.55 36.57 10.89
C GLU A 306 1.00 35.18 11.39
N ILE A 307 1.33 35.06 12.68
CA ILE A 307 1.77 33.80 13.29
C ILE A 307 0.64 32.78 13.31
N THR A 308 -0.58 33.18 13.69
CA THR A 308 -1.76 32.33 13.71
C THR A 308 -2.07 31.80 12.31
N HIS A 309 -2.02 32.66 11.28
CA HIS A 309 -2.29 32.25 9.91
C HIS A 309 -1.26 31.23 9.41
N LYS A 310 0.03 31.42 9.70
CA LYS A 310 1.10 30.47 9.33
C LYS A 310 0.98 29.12 10.04
N ARG A 311 0.33 29.06 11.21
CA ARG A 311 0.15 27.85 12.02
C ARG A 311 -1.20 27.16 11.81
N ARG A 312 -2.08 27.75 10.99
CA ARG A 312 -3.42 27.23 10.72
C ARG A 312 -3.34 25.93 9.92
N LEU A 313 -4.17 24.97 10.30
CA LEU A 313 -4.38 23.72 9.55
C LEU A 313 -5.72 23.79 8.82
N SER A 314 -5.75 23.36 7.56
CA SER A 314 -6.97 23.27 6.76
C SER A 314 -7.30 21.82 6.44
N ALA A 315 -8.54 21.41 6.67
CA ALA A 315 -9.09 20.13 6.18
C ALA A 315 -9.66 20.24 4.75
N LEU A 316 -9.74 21.47 4.20
CA LEU A 316 -10.21 21.76 2.85
C LEU A 316 -9.02 21.83 1.88
N GLY A 317 -9.26 21.48 0.62
CA GLY A 317 -8.27 21.59 -0.46
C GLY A 317 -8.18 20.32 -1.33
N PRO A 318 -7.20 20.24 -2.24
CA PRO A 318 -7.02 19.08 -3.10
C PRO A 318 -6.73 17.82 -2.26
N GLY A 319 -7.59 16.81 -2.39
CA GLY A 319 -7.52 15.56 -1.61
C GLY A 319 -8.09 15.66 -0.19
N GLY A 320 -8.63 16.82 0.20
CA GLY A 320 -9.33 17.04 1.46
C GLY A 320 -10.85 17.00 1.31
N LEU A 321 -11.53 17.56 2.30
CA LEU A 321 -12.99 17.66 2.32
C LEU A 321 -13.47 18.91 1.57
N THR A 322 -14.72 18.87 1.12
CA THR A 322 -15.45 20.06 0.68
C THR A 322 -16.39 20.53 1.79
N ARG A 323 -16.79 21.80 1.78
CA ARG A 323 -17.70 22.36 2.81
C ARG A 323 -19.02 21.60 2.91
N GLU A 324 -19.53 21.11 1.77
CA GLU A 324 -20.77 20.33 1.67
C GLU A 324 -20.61 18.90 2.21
N ARG A 325 -19.44 18.28 2.03
CA ARG A 325 -19.16 16.92 2.53
C ARG A 325 -18.70 16.88 3.98
N ALA A 326 -18.27 18.01 4.53
CA ALA A 326 -17.86 18.12 5.93
C ALA A 326 -19.09 18.18 6.85
N GLY A 327 -19.56 17.01 7.25
CA GLY A 327 -20.64 16.82 8.24
C GLY A 327 -20.26 17.26 9.65
N PHE A 328 -21.19 17.04 10.59
CA PHE A 328 -21.03 17.44 12.00
C PHE A 328 -19.87 16.71 12.69
N GLU A 329 -19.78 15.38 12.53
CA GLU A 329 -18.77 14.53 13.19
C GLU A 329 -17.33 15.02 12.94
N VAL A 330 -17.02 15.38 11.70
CA VAL A 330 -15.68 15.86 11.32
C VAL A 330 -15.33 17.23 11.92
N ARG A 331 -16.35 18.06 12.23
CA ARG A 331 -16.18 19.41 12.79
C ARG A 331 -16.14 19.41 14.32
N ASP A 332 -16.55 18.32 14.94
CA ASP A 332 -16.60 18.21 16.39
C ASP A 332 -15.20 18.09 17.01
N VAL A 333 -15.11 18.35 18.31
CA VAL A 333 -13.87 18.28 19.07
C VAL A 333 -13.61 16.83 19.49
N HIS A 334 -12.66 16.19 18.83
CA HIS A 334 -12.22 14.85 19.20
C HIS A 334 -11.25 14.86 20.40
N HIS A 335 -11.33 13.86 21.29
CA HIS A 335 -10.47 13.77 22.47
C HIS A 335 -8.96 13.74 22.14
N THR A 336 -8.60 13.24 20.95
CA THR A 336 -7.20 13.23 20.48
C THR A 336 -6.63 14.61 20.19
N HIS A 337 -7.47 15.65 20.07
CA HIS A 337 -7.04 17.03 19.82
C HIS A 337 -6.23 17.60 20.99
N TYR A 338 -6.41 17.05 22.20
CA TYR A 338 -5.74 17.51 23.41
C TYR A 338 -4.22 17.65 23.22
N GLY A 339 -3.71 18.86 23.45
CA GLY A 339 -2.30 19.21 23.30
C GLY A 339 -1.76 19.25 21.87
N ARG A 340 -2.61 19.10 20.84
CA ARG A 340 -2.20 19.06 19.42
C ARG A 340 -2.88 20.13 18.57
N ILE A 341 -4.19 20.30 18.72
CA ILE A 341 -4.99 21.29 17.99
C ILE A 341 -5.80 22.07 19.02
N CYS A 342 -5.88 23.39 18.88
CA CYS A 342 -6.68 24.23 19.75
C CYS A 342 -8.17 23.91 19.54
N PRO A 343 -8.93 23.52 20.58
CA PRO A 343 -10.36 23.21 20.43
C PRO A 343 -11.26 24.45 20.42
N ILE A 344 -10.70 25.64 20.71
CA ILE A 344 -11.46 26.90 20.87
C ILE A 344 -11.30 27.80 19.64
N GLU A 345 -10.09 27.85 19.07
CA GLU A 345 -9.77 28.76 17.97
C GLU A 345 -10.22 28.17 16.62
N THR A 346 -11.51 28.32 16.33
CA THR A 346 -12.14 27.94 15.06
C THR A 346 -12.88 29.16 14.45
N PRO A 347 -12.96 29.29 13.11
CA PRO A 347 -13.59 30.44 12.45
C PRO A 347 -15.11 30.54 12.62
#